data_AF-A0A257ATF5-F1
#
_entry.id   AF-A0A257ATF5-F1
#
_cell.length_a   1.000
_cell.length_b   1.000
_cell.length_c   1.000
_cell.angle_alpha   90.00
_cell.angle_beta   90.00
_cell.angle_gamma   90.00
#
_symmetry.space_group_name_H-M   'P 1'
#
loop_
_entity.id
_entity.type
_entity.pdbx_description
1 polymer ?
#
loop_
_entity_poly.entity_id
_entity_poly.type
_entity_poly.pdbx_seq_one_letter_code
_entity_poly.pdbx_strand_id
1 'polypeptide(L)'
;MPKNKLHSTNPSTNPSTNPNAKSGRKGRAKLKLDVVDTPGLATKIDFHDFLAYGLREEEAKQRAKEATEGVIEAIKWLDDIDGVILLMDATQDPYTQTNVVIIGNMEARGIPVVIAANKIDLSSAAPQKIKKAFPQHFVIPISALTGENMPEFYAAMVRRFR
;
A
#
# COMPACT_ATOMS: atom_id res chain seq x y z
N MET A 1 54.32 0.28 -58.18
CA MET A 1 53.11 1.12 -58.38
C MET A 1 51.87 0.37 -57.90
N PRO A 2 51.46 0.50 -56.62
CA PRO A 2 50.18 -0.05 -56.14
C PRO A 2 49.06 1.01 -56.17
N LYS A 3 47.82 0.60 -56.44
CA LYS A 3 46.62 1.41 -56.16
C LYS A 3 45.83 0.72 -55.04
N ASN A 4 45.66 1.42 -53.91
CA ASN A 4 44.93 0.90 -52.74
C ASN A 4 43.41 0.98 -52.91
N LYS A 5 42.71 0.09 -52.21
CA LYS A 5 41.23 0.01 -52.17
C LYS A 5 40.58 1.06 -51.26
N LEU A 6 39.28 1.24 -51.50
CA LEU A 6 38.37 2.28 -51.03
C LEU A 6 37.87 2.13 -49.58
N HIS A 7 37.51 3.27 -48.96
CA HIS A 7 36.35 3.55 -48.07
C HIS A 7 36.18 2.70 -46.77
N SER A 8 35.63 3.18 -45.64
CA SER A 8 35.30 4.51 -45.08
C SER A 8 35.19 4.33 -43.53
N THR A 9 34.79 5.23 -42.62
CA THR A 9 34.17 6.58 -42.67
C THR A 9 34.51 7.36 -41.39
N ASN A 10 34.14 8.64 -41.30
CA ASN A 10 34.02 9.44 -40.06
C ASN A 10 32.56 9.97 -39.97
N PRO A 11 31.99 10.43 -38.83
CA PRO A 11 32.66 11.27 -37.81
C PRO A 11 32.20 11.11 -36.33
N SER A 12 32.67 12.07 -35.52
CA SER A 12 32.02 12.70 -34.34
C SER A 12 32.01 12.02 -32.95
N THR A 13 32.87 12.57 -32.09
CA THR A 13 32.60 13.03 -30.71
C THR A 13 32.08 12.03 -29.65
N ASN A 14 33.01 11.57 -28.80
CA ASN A 14 32.71 11.16 -27.43
C ASN A 14 32.10 12.33 -26.62
N PRO A 15 30.94 12.18 -25.99
CA PRO A 15 30.52 13.05 -24.90
C PRO A 15 31.36 12.76 -23.66
N SER A 16 31.92 13.81 -23.06
CA SER A 16 32.70 13.76 -21.83
C SER A 16 31.97 13.05 -20.69
N THR A 17 32.65 12.13 -20.02
CA THR A 17 32.24 11.64 -18.69
C THR A 17 32.31 12.79 -17.70
N ASN A 18 31.14 13.33 -17.32
CA ASN A 18 31.06 14.40 -16.33
C ASN A 18 31.25 13.80 -14.91
N PRO A 19 32.38 14.08 -14.21
CA PRO A 19 32.64 13.50 -12.89
C PRO A 19 31.77 14.13 -11.78
N ASN A 20 30.93 15.12 -12.10
CA ASN A 20 30.12 15.87 -11.14
C ASN A 20 28.66 15.38 -11.08
N ALA A 21 28.45 14.07 -11.30
CA ALA A 21 27.23 13.40 -10.88
C ALA A 21 27.18 13.42 -9.35
N LYS A 22 26.63 14.50 -8.77
CA LYS A 22 26.45 14.65 -7.33
C LYS A 22 25.67 13.45 -6.80
N SER A 23 26.38 12.51 -6.17
CA SER A 23 25.79 11.45 -5.37
C SER A 23 25.01 12.13 -4.24
N GLY A 24 23.70 12.28 -4.45
CA GLY A 24 22.81 12.92 -3.49
C GLY A 24 22.93 12.14 -2.18
N ARG A 25 23.26 12.84 -1.08
CA ARG A 25 23.31 12.23 0.26
C ARG A 25 21.96 11.54 0.47
N LYS A 26 21.95 10.21 0.42
CA LYS A 26 20.83 9.40 0.90
C LYS A 26 20.75 9.63 2.40
N GLY A 27 19.96 10.62 2.79
CA GLY A 27 19.65 10.90 4.19
C GLY A 27 19.12 9.63 4.84
N ARG A 28 19.55 9.37 6.08
CA ARG A 28 19.12 8.17 6.81
C ARG A 28 17.69 8.38 7.32
N ALA A 29 16.72 8.18 6.44
CA ALA A 29 15.30 8.17 6.79
C ALA A 29 15.04 7.11 7.88
N LYS A 30 14.16 7.45 8.82
CA LYS A 30 13.62 6.52 9.81
C LYS A 30 12.14 6.35 9.48
N LEU A 31 11.67 5.12 9.49
CA LEU A 31 10.25 4.78 9.35
C LEU A 31 9.81 4.16 10.67
N LYS A 32 8.82 4.76 11.33
CA LYS A 32 8.07 4.14 12.44
C LYS A 32 6.84 3.49 11.81
N LEU A 33 6.55 2.26 12.21
CA LEU A 33 5.40 1.49 11.75
C LEU A 33 4.64 1.05 12.99
N ASP A 34 3.47 1.62 13.20
CA ASP A 34 2.52 1.15 14.20
C ASP A 34 1.53 0.24 13.48
N VAL A 35 1.45 -1.02 13.93
CA VAL A 35 0.55 -2.02 13.36
C VAL A 35 -0.66 -2.15 14.27
N VAL A 36 -1.79 -1.65 13.81
CA VAL A 36 -3.06 -1.75 14.53
C VAL A 36 -3.86 -2.90 13.95
N ASP A 37 -4.17 -3.90 14.78
CA ASP A 37 -5.15 -4.92 14.43
C ASP A 37 -6.54 -4.32 14.68
N THR A 38 -7.26 -3.98 13.60
CA THR A 38 -8.53 -3.25 13.69
C THR A 38 -9.72 -4.19 13.44
N PRO A 39 -10.24 -4.90 14.48
CA PRO A 39 -11.52 -5.56 14.33
C PRO A 39 -12.58 -4.50 14.03
N GLY A 40 -13.36 -4.68 12.98
CA GLY A 40 -14.58 -3.90 12.76
C GLY A 40 -14.44 -2.41 12.40
N LEU A 41 -13.28 -1.91 11.96
CA LEU A 41 -13.14 -0.48 11.56
C LEU A 41 -14.15 -0.05 10.47
N ALA A 42 -14.60 -1.00 9.65
CA ALA A 42 -15.60 -0.83 8.61
C ALA A 42 -17.00 -1.37 8.98
N THR A 43 -17.19 -1.83 10.22
CA THR A 43 -18.31 -2.69 10.61
C THR A 43 -19.08 -2.06 11.77
N LYS A 44 -20.40 -1.93 11.62
CA LYS A 44 -21.28 -1.63 12.76
C LYS A 44 -21.35 -2.87 13.65
N ILE A 45 -21.06 -2.72 14.94
CA ILE A 45 -21.15 -3.81 15.92
C ILE A 45 -22.53 -3.80 16.56
N ASP A 46 -23.25 -4.92 16.47
CA ASP A 46 -24.51 -5.16 17.17
C ASP A 46 -24.39 -6.45 18.00
N PHE A 47 -24.93 -6.48 19.23
CA PHE A 47 -24.88 -7.68 20.06
C PHE A 47 -25.80 -8.79 19.53
N HIS A 48 -26.81 -8.46 18.72
CA HIS A 48 -27.66 -9.44 18.06
C HIS A 48 -26.90 -10.31 17.07
N ASP A 49 -25.83 -9.80 16.45
CA ASP A 49 -24.97 -10.59 15.56
C ASP A 49 -24.31 -11.75 16.34
N PHE A 50 -23.97 -11.53 17.61
CA PHE A 50 -23.38 -12.54 18.49
C PHE A 50 -24.39 -13.59 18.98
N LEU A 51 -25.67 -13.21 19.14
CA LEU A 51 -26.75 -14.16 19.43
C LEU A 51 -26.94 -15.19 18.30
N ALA A 52 -26.73 -14.78 17.03
CA ALA A 52 -26.85 -15.67 15.88
C ALA A 52 -25.79 -16.80 15.87
N TYR A 53 -24.68 -16.63 16.59
CA TYR A 53 -23.66 -17.68 16.80
C TYR A 53 -23.96 -18.60 18.01
N GLY A 54 -25.14 -18.51 18.60
CA GLY A 54 -25.57 -19.36 19.72
C GLY A 54 -25.03 -18.93 21.10
N LEU A 55 -24.47 -17.71 21.20
CA LEU A 55 -24.04 -17.15 22.48
C LEU A 55 -25.25 -16.75 23.32
N ARG A 56 -25.13 -16.89 24.65
CA ARG A 56 -26.13 -16.38 25.60
C ARG A 56 -26.12 -14.86 25.59
N GLU A 57 -27.26 -14.24 25.87
CA GLU A 57 -27.44 -12.79 25.75
C GLU A 57 -26.40 -11.94 26.51
N GLU A 58 -26.08 -12.31 27.75
CA GLU A 58 -25.05 -11.63 28.55
C GLU A 58 -23.63 -11.77 27.96
N GLU A 59 -23.34 -12.92 27.35
CA GLU A 59 -22.06 -13.18 26.69
C GLU A 59 -21.97 -12.42 25.35
N ALA A 60 -23.07 -12.41 24.58
CA ALA A 60 -23.20 -11.62 23.36
C ALA A 60 -23.03 -10.11 23.61
N LYS A 61 -23.65 -9.56 24.67
CA LYS A 61 -23.45 -8.16 25.11
C LYS A 61 -22.00 -7.88 25.48
N GLN A 62 -21.36 -8.78 26.23
CA GLN A 62 -19.96 -8.62 26.62
C GLN A 62 -19.02 -8.64 25.40
N ARG A 63 -19.23 -9.56 24.43
CA ARG A 63 -18.47 -9.59 23.17
C ARG A 63 -18.65 -8.34 22.32
N ALA A 64 -19.88 -7.85 22.19
CA ALA A 64 -20.16 -6.62 21.46
C ALA A 64 -19.48 -5.40 22.12
N LYS A 65 -19.45 -5.35 23.46
CA LYS A 65 -18.72 -4.32 24.21
C LYS A 65 -17.21 -4.39 23.95
N GLU A 66 -16.59 -5.57 24.11
CA GLU A 66 -15.16 -5.81 23.84
C GLU A 66 -14.76 -5.38 22.41
N ALA A 67 -15.55 -5.79 21.41
CA ALA A 67 -15.30 -5.42 20.02
C ALA A 67 -15.50 -3.91 19.77
N THR A 68 -16.47 -3.28 20.44
CA THR A 68 -16.69 -1.82 20.34
C THR A 68 -15.54 -1.03 20.96
N GLU A 69 -15.00 -1.48 22.09
CA GLU A 69 -13.83 -0.89 22.73
C GLU A 69 -12.60 -0.98 21.80
N GLY A 70 -12.39 -2.14 21.15
CA GLY A 70 -11.35 -2.31 20.12
C GLY A 70 -11.50 -1.38 18.90
N VAL A 71 -12.74 -1.16 18.41
CA VAL A 71 -13.00 -0.19 17.34
C VAL A 71 -12.69 1.24 17.80
N ILE A 72 -13.06 1.62 19.02
CA ILE A 72 -12.78 2.96 19.57
C ILE A 72 -11.28 3.19 19.73
N GLU A 73 -10.53 2.18 20.18
CA GLU A 73 -9.07 2.26 20.23
C GLU A 73 -8.46 2.41 18.83
N ALA A 74 -8.87 1.58 17.88
CA ALA A 74 -8.45 1.68 16.49
C ALA A 74 -8.76 3.04 15.84
N ILE A 75 -9.88 3.68 16.20
CA ILE A 75 -10.21 5.03 15.73
C ILE A 75 -9.27 6.09 16.32
N LYS A 76 -8.90 6.00 17.61
CA LYS A 76 -7.96 6.94 18.24
C LYS A 76 -6.56 6.88 17.61
N TRP A 77 -6.13 5.69 17.17
CA TRP A 77 -4.88 5.53 16.43
C TRP A 77 -4.87 6.31 15.10
N LEU A 78 -6.01 6.65 14.51
CA LEU A 78 -6.08 7.43 13.26
C LEU A 78 -5.83 8.93 13.45
N ASP A 79 -5.82 9.43 14.70
CA ASP A 79 -5.70 10.86 14.98
C ASP A 79 -4.22 11.35 15.02
N ASP A 80 -3.24 10.43 15.06
CA ASP A 80 -1.79 10.71 15.14
C ASP A 80 -0.98 9.80 14.17
N ILE A 81 -1.40 9.74 12.90
CA ILE A 81 -0.67 9.02 11.84
C ILE A 81 -0.42 9.85 10.59
N ASP A 82 0.78 9.72 10.04
CA ASP A 82 1.21 10.38 8.81
C ASP A 82 0.62 9.77 7.52
N GLY A 83 -0.04 8.61 7.64
CA GLY A 83 -0.79 7.95 6.58
C GLY A 83 -1.04 6.47 6.81
N VAL A 84 -1.82 5.85 5.93
CA VAL A 84 -2.28 4.46 6.01
C VAL A 84 -1.81 3.64 4.81
N ILE A 85 -1.43 2.40 5.08
CA ILE A 85 -1.16 1.36 4.08
C ILE A 85 -2.40 0.48 3.98
N LEU A 86 -3.04 0.42 2.81
CA LEU A 86 -4.11 -0.53 2.55
C LEU A 86 -3.57 -1.72 1.76
N LEU A 87 -3.42 -2.86 2.44
CA LEU A 87 -2.95 -4.10 1.85
C LEU A 87 -4.11 -4.84 1.18
N MET A 88 -4.21 -4.75 -0.15
CA MET A 88 -5.27 -5.39 -0.93
C MET A 88 -4.74 -6.64 -1.64
N ASP A 89 -5.49 -7.74 -1.59
CA ASP A 89 -5.18 -8.96 -2.33
C ASP A 89 -5.43 -8.76 -3.83
N ALA A 90 -4.37 -8.79 -4.65
CA ALA A 90 -4.46 -8.58 -6.09
C ALA A 90 -5.19 -9.71 -6.85
N THR A 91 -5.45 -10.85 -6.20
CA THR A 91 -6.23 -11.96 -6.80
C THR A 91 -7.74 -11.78 -6.66
N GLN A 92 -8.19 -10.88 -5.77
CA GLN A 92 -9.60 -10.70 -5.42
C GLN A 92 -10.23 -9.51 -6.16
N ASP A 93 -11.55 -9.36 -6.03
CA ASP A 93 -12.25 -8.16 -6.48
C ASP A 93 -11.87 -6.96 -5.58
N PRO A 94 -11.38 -5.84 -6.13
CA PRO A 94 -11.13 -4.62 -5.33
C PRO A 94 -12.38 -4.06 -4.65
N TYR A 95 -13.59 -4.29 -5.18
CA TYR A 95 -14.84 -3.65 -4.71
C TYR A 95 -15.54 -4.37 -3.54
N THR A 96 -14.78 -5.00 -2.64
CA THR A 96 -15.38 -5.51 -1.39
C THR A 96 -15.94 -4.36 -0.55
N GLN A 97 -17.02 -4.62 0.18
CA GLN A 97 -17.63 -3.62 1.09
C GLN A 97 -16.57 -3.05 2.05
N THR A 98 -15.73 -3.91 2.61
CA THR A 98 -14.61 -3.52 3.50
C THR A 98 -13.65 -2.56 2.82
N ASN A 99 -13.18 -2.85 1.60
CA ASN A 99 -12.24 -1.98 0.89
C ASN A 99 -12.84 -0.59 0.61
N VAL A 100 -14.09 -0.55 0.14
CA VAL A 100 -14.79 0.70 -0.19
C VAL A 100 -15.05 1.54 1.06
N VAL A 101 -15.51 0.91 2.16
CA VAL A 101 -15.79 1.62 3.42
C VAL A 101 -14.52 2.13 4.08
N ILE A 102 -13.42 1.36 4.09
CA ILE A 102 -12.15 1.82 4.66
C ILE A 102 -11.58 3.00 3.85
N ILE A 103 -11.54 2.90 2.51
CA ILE A 103 -11.05 4.00 1.66
C ILE A 103 -11.89 5.27 1.89
N GLY A 104 -13.22 5.16 1.86
CA GLY A 104 -14.10 6.30 2.07
C GLY A 104 -13.91 6.97 3.44
N ASN A 105 -13.63 6.19 4.49
CA ASN A 105 -13.30 6.73 5.82
C ASN A 105 -11.94 7.46 5.84
N MET A 106 -10.90 6.92 5.19
CA MET A 106 -9.60 7.59 5.12
C MET A 106 -9.67 8.87 4.30
N GLU A 107 -10.39 8.84 3.16
CA GLU A 107 -10.66 10.03 2.33
C GLU A 107 -11.43 11.11 3.12
N ALA A 108 -12.48 10.73 3.86
CA ALA A 108 -13.26 11.66 4.69
C ALA A 108 -12.46 12.30 5.83
N ARG A 109 -11.42 11.63 6.32
CA ARG A 109 -10.48 12.14 7.33
C ARG A 109 -9.27 12.89 6.72
N GLY A 110 -9.12 12.89 5.39
CA GLY A 110 -7.96 13.47 4.71
C GLY A 110 -6.64 12.73 4.93
N ILE A 111 -6.68 11.48 5.42
CA ILE A 111 -5.50 10.69 5.75
C ILE A 111 -4.83 10.18 4.46
N PRO A 112 -3.51 10.39 4.26
CA PRO A 112 -2.82 9.90 3.06
C PRO A 112 -2.86 8.37 2.95
N VAL A 113 -3.30 7.84 1.81
CA VAL A 113 -3.38 6.39 1.57
C VAL A 113 -2.36 5.92 0.52
N VAL A 114 -1.68 4.82 0.83
CA VAL A 114 -0.92 4.00 -0.12
C VAL A 114 -1.58 2.62 -0.20
N ILE A 115 -2.02 2.21 -1.39
CA ILE A 115 -2.57 0.88 -1.62
C ILE A 115 -1.44 -0.06 -2.05
N ALA A 116 -1.16 -1.08 -1.25
CA ALA A 116 -0.25 -2.16 -1.59
C ALA A 116 -1.06 -3.31 -2.20
N ALA A 117 -0.98 -3.47 -3.52
CA ALA A 117 -1.65 -4.55 -4.25
C ALA A 117 -0.78 -5.82 -4.15
N ASN A 118 -1.05 -6.64 -3.14
CA ASN A 118 -0.23 -7.76 -2.68
C ASN A 118 -0.52 -9.07 -3.43
N LYS A 119 0.36 -10.05 -3.29
CA LYS A 119 0.32 -11.40 -3.88
C LYS A 119 0.51 -11.44 -5.40
N ILE A 120 1.33 -10.54 -5.97
CA ILE A 120 1.63 -10.52 -7.41
C ILE A 120 2.41 -11.75 -7.90
N ASP A 121 2.96 -12.55 -6.98
CA ASP A 121 3.54 -13.87 -7.23
C ASP A 121 2.52 -14.92 -7.72
N LEU A 122 1.22 -14.68 -7.51
CA LEU A 122 0.16 -15.57 -7.97
C LEU A 122 -0.28 -15.24 -9.40
N SER A 123 -0.44 -16.25 -10.25
CA SER A 123 -0.82 -16.09 -11.67
C SER A 123 -2.20 -15.48 -11.90
N SER A 124 -3.08 -15.51 -10.90
CA SER A 124 -4.40 -14.85 -10.92
C SER A 124 -4.35 -13.37 -10.50
N ALA A 125 -3.19 -12.86 -10.06
CA ALA A 125 -3.05 -11.49 -9.58
C ALA A 125 -3.25 -10.47 -10.72
N ALA A 126 -4.15 -9.52 -10.46
CA ALA A 126 -4.51 -8.47 -11.41
C ALA A 126 -4.44 -7.09 -10.71
N PRO A 127 -3.25 -6.62 -10.28
CA PRO A 127 -3.11 -5.34 -9.56
C PRO A 127 -3.61 -4.13 -10.36
N GLN A 128 -3.68 -4.25 -11.70
CA GLN A 128 -4.29 -3.24 -12.57
C GLN A 128 -5.80 -3.07 -12.36
N LYS A 129 -6.52 -4.07 -11.83
CA LYS A 129 -7.93 -3.93 -11.42
C LYS A 129 -8.03 -2.98 -10.23
N ILE A 130 -7.19 -3.15 -9.21
CA ILE A 130 -7.11 -2.26 -8.04
C ILE A 130 -6.79 -0.82 -8.50
N LYS A 131 -5.81 -0.62 -9.39
CA LYS A 131 -5.48 0.72 -9.90
C LYS A 131 -6.59 1.35 -10.75
N LYS A 132 -7.39 0.56 -11.45
CA LYS A 132 -8.59 1.05 -12.18
C LYS A 132 -9.76 1.37 -11.25
N ALA A 133 -9.92 0.63 -10.16
CA ALA A 133 -10.96 0.87 -9.14
C ALA A 133 -10.68 2.11 -8.30
N PHE A 134 -9.41 2.38 -8.00
CA PHE A 134 -8.97 3.49 -7.15
C PHE A 134 -7.97 4.39 -7.89
N PRO A 135 -8.38 5.06 -9.00
CA PRO A 135 -7.48 5.79 -9.88
C PRO A 135 -6.81 7.00 -9.20
N GLN A 136 -7.46 7.65 -8.25
CA GLN A 136 -6.92 8.76 -7.47
C GLN A 136 -5.83 8.33 -6.46
N HIS A 137 -5.83 7.07 -6.03
CA HIS A 137 -4.89 6.56 -5.03
C HIS A 137 -3.57 6.10 -5.64
N PHE A 138 -2.48 6.18 -4.85
CA PHE A 138 -1.23 5.54 -5.24
C PHE A 138 -1.32 4.04 -4.97
N VAL A 139 -1.28 3.25 -6.03
CA VAL A 139 -1.26 1.78 -5.96
C VAL A 139 0.13 1.31 -6.36
N ILE A 140 0.73 0.44 -5.54
CA ILE A 140 1.99 -0.24 -5.83
C ILE A 140 1.78 -1.76 -5.75
N PRO A 141 2.05 -2.51 -6.84
CA PRO A 141 2.00 -3.98 -6.80
C PRO A 141 3.20 -4.51 -6.02
N ILE A 142 2.98 -5.43 -5.07
CA ILE A 142 4.05 -6.07 -4.28
C ILE A 142 3.81 -7.58 -4.15
N SER A 143 4.87 -8.34 -3.87
CA SER A 143 4.73 -9.64 -3.23
C SER A 143 5.39 -9.59 -1.86
N ALA A 144 4.58 -9.64 -0.80
CA ALA A 144 5.09 -9.81 0.56
C ALA A 144 5.74 -11.21 0.77
N LEU A 145 5.47 -12.19 -0.09
CA LEU A 145 6.02 -13.54 -0.01
C LEU A 145 7.43 -13.63 -0.62
N THR A 146 7.62 -13.08 -1.83
CA THR A 146 8.92 -13.14 -2.55
C THR A 146 9.80 -11.91 -2.28
N GLY A 147 9.23 -10.83 -1.73
CA GLY A 147 9.89 -9.54 -1.56
C GLY A 147 9.86 -8.63 -2.79
N GLU A 148 9.14 -9.02 -3.86
CA GLU A 148 9.05 -8.25 -5.10
C GLU A 148 8.44 -6.85 -4.86
N ASN A 149 9.09 -5.82 -5.43
CA ASN A 149 8.77 -4.40 -5.32
C ASN A 149 8.75 -3.81 -3.89
N MET A 150 9.22 -4.55 -2.89
CA MET A 150 9.32 -4.05 -1.51
C MET A 150 10.24 -2.81 -1.36
N PRO A 151 11.41 -2.70 -2.03
CA PRO A 151 12.23 -1.49 -1.98
C PRO A 151 11.49 -0.24 -2.49
N GLU A 152 10.74 -0.38 -3.58
CA GLU A 152 9.93 0.66 -4.20
C GLU A 152 8.75 1.06 -3.29
N PHE A 153 8.17 0.09 -2.59
CA PHE A 153 7.13 0.30 -1.57
C PHE A 153 7.65 1.05 -0.34
N TYR A 154 8.77 0.65 0.25
CA TYR A 154 9.41 1.41 1.33
C TYR A 154 9.75 2.84 0.90
N ALA A 155 10.31 3.01 -0.31
CA ALA A 155 10.60 4.32 -0.85
C ALA A 155 9.34 5.14 -1.18
N ALA A 156 8.21 4.50 -1.49
CA ALA A 156 6.93 5.17 -1.70
C ALA A 156 6.31 5.68 -0.40
N MET A 157 6.44 4.94 0.71
CA MET A 157 6.00 5.38 2.04
C MET A 157 6.78 6.62 2.48
N VAL A 158 8.12 6.58 2.44
CA VAL A 158 9.01 7.71 2.81
C VAL A 158 8.80 8.97 1.95
N ARG A 159 8.16 8.86 0.78
CA ARG A 159 7.82 10.01 -0.09
C ARG A 159 6.40 10.56 0.13
N ARG A 160 5.53 9.85 0.84
CA ARG A 160 4.08 10.13 0.90
C ARG A 160 3.57 10.40 2.30
N PHE A 161 4.08 9.66 3.27
CA PHE A 161 3.91 9.95 4.68
C PHE A 161 4.98 10.98 5.08
N ARG A 162 4.65 11.87 6.01
CA ARG A 162 5.49 13.02 6.38
C ARG A 162 6.39 12.75 7.58
#